data_AF-A0A529GDU2-F1
#
_entry.id   AF-A0A529GDU2-F1
#
_cell.length_a   1.000
_cell.length_b   1.000
_cell.length_c   1.000
_cell.angle_alpha   90.00
_cell.angle_beta   90.00
_cell.angle_gamma   90.00
#
_symmetry.space_group_name_H-M   'P 1'
#
loop_
_entity.id
_entity.type
_entity.pdbx_description
1 polymer ?
#
loop_
_entity_poly.entity_id
_entity_poly.type
_entity_poly.pdbx_seq_one_letter_code
_entity_poly.pdbx_strand_id
1 'polypeptide(L)'
;MASFGLKVIRGVFGAAEHVAPRLSGRAAFELFCRTPNVKALSDGERRAVERAAAFMAEARHHRLKTKKGCVMVHEFRPEPGRAPAGTVLVIHGWRSRTEYMRALIEGYRGAGYKVVSLDLP
;
A
#
# COMPACT_ATOMS: atom_id res chain seq x y z
N MET A 1 -18.63 10.80 -2.13
CA MET A 1 -19.69 10.34 -1.20
C MET A 1 -19.29 9.02 -0.57
N ALA A 2 -19.61 8.77 0.70
CA ALA A 2 -19.36 7.48 1.34
C ALA A 2 -20.14 6.36 0.63
N SER A 3 -19.52 5.19 0.47
CA SER A 3 -20.19 4.01 -0.09
C SER A 3 -21.39 3.61 0.77
N PHE A 4 -22.36 2.92 0.17
CA PHE A 4 -23.52 2.41 0.90
C PHE A 4 -23.10 1.54 2.10
N GLY A 5 -22.14 0.64 1.90
CA GLY A 5 -21.60 -0.20 2.98
C GLY A 5 -21.02 0.62 4.13
N LEU A 6 -20.30 1.72 3.84
CA LEU A 6 -19.75 2.57 4.90
C LEU A 6 -20.85 3.31 5.68
N LYS A 7 -21.94 3.72 5.02
CA LYS A 7 -23.10 4.32 5.69
C LYS A 7 -23.79 3.32 6.61
N VAL A 8 -23.98 2.08 6.15
CA VAL A 8 -24.54 0.98 6.97
C VAL A 8 -23.65 0.69 8.17
N ILE A 9 -22.34 0.51 7.97
CA ILE A 9 -21.37 0.27 9.05
C ILE A 9 -21.45 1.37 10.11
N ARG A 10 -21.43 2.64 9.69
CA ARG A 10 -21.54 3.79 10.61
C ARG A 10 -22.87 3.80 11.37
N GLY A 11 -23.99 3.55 10.68
CA GLY A 11 -25.31 3.50 11.32
C GLY A 11 -25.41 2.39 12.37
N VAL A 12 -24.93 1.19 12.05
CA VAL A 12 -24.94 0.05 12.98
C VAL A 12 -24.08 0.33 14.21
N PHE A 13 -22.84 0.82 14.03
CA PHE A 13 -21.98 1.12 15.18
C PHE A 13 -22.51 2.29 16.02
N GLY A 14 -23.09 3.32 15.39
CA GLY A 14 -23.70 4.44 16.10
C GLY A 14 -24.94 4.05 16.92
N ALA A 15 -25.71 3.05 16.49
CA ALA A 15 -26.79 2.51 17.33
C ALA A 15 -26.25 1.58 18.43
N ALA A 16 -25.31 0.70 18.08
CA ALA A 16 -24.80 -0.34 18.97
C ALA A 16 -23.92 0.21 20.11
N GLU A 17 -23.28 1.37 19.94
CA GLU A 17 -22.48 1.98 21.01
C GLU A 17 -23.33 2.39 22.22
N HIS A 18 -24.60 2.73 22.03
CA HIS A 18 -25.51 3.07 23.13
C HIS A 18 -25.99 1.86 23.94
N VAL A 19 -25.93 0.66 23.35
CA VAL A 19 -26.41 -0.58 23.99
C VAL A 19 -25.24 -1.37 24.60
N ALA A 20 -24.12 -1.47 23.87
CA ALA A 20 -22.99 -2.32 24.25
C ALA A 20 -21.64 -1.68 23.90
N PRO A 21 -21.26 -0.55 24.53
CA PRO A 21 -20.13 0.28 24.10
C PRO A 21 -18.79 -0.47 24.02
N ARG A 22 -18.50 -1.34 25.01
CA ARG A 22 -17.23 -2.10 25.04
C ARG A 22 -17.13 -3.11 23.89
N LEU A 23 -18.22 -3.81 23.59
CA LEU A 23 -18.27 -4.78 22.50
C LEU A 23 -18.25 -4.07 21.14
N SER A 24 -19.02 -3.00 20.99
CA SER A 24 -19.06 -2.17 19.77
C SER A 24 -17.69 -1.59 19.45
N GLY A 25 -16.99 -1.03 20.43
CA GLY A 25 -15.64 -0.49 20.23
C GLY A 25 -14.63 -1.56 19.80
N ARG A 26 -14.65 -2.73 20.43
CA ARG A 26 -13.77 -3.85 20.06
C ARG A 26 -14.05 -4.34 18.64
N ALA A 27 -15.32 -4.50 18.27
CA ALA A 27 -15.71 -4.93 16.93
C ALA A 27 -15.35 -3.89 15.86
N ALA A 28 -15.56 -2.59 16.15
CA ALA A 28 -15.17 -1.51 15.25
C ALA A 28 -13.65 -1.47 15.04
N PHE A 29 -12.87 -1.65 16.10
CA PHE A 29 -11.41 -1.71 16.03
C PHE A 29 -10.93 -2.91 15.21
N GLU A 30 -11.50 -4.10 15.45
CA GLU A 30 -11.16 -5.30 14.69
C GLU A 30 -11.50 -5.15 13.20
N LEU A 31 -12.64 -4.53 12.88
CA LEU A 31 -13.01 -4.22 11.49
C LEU A 31 -12.04 -3.22 10.86
N PHE A 32 -11.63 -2.18 11.59
CA PHE A 32 -10.67 -1.18 11.11
C PHE A 32 -9.29 -1.79 10.83
N CYS A 33 -8.82 -2.68 11.71
CA CYS A 33 -7.54 -3.38 11.57
C CYS A 33 -7.54 -4.49 10.51
N ARG A 34 -8.69 -4.83 9.91
CA ARG A 34 -8.77 -5.89 8.90
C ARG A 34 -8.26 -5.37 7.56
N THR A 35 -7.09 -5.88 7.13
CA THR A 35 -6.51 -5.56 5.82
C THR A 35 -7.46 -6.00 4.68
N PRO A 36 -7.81 -5.10 3.75
CA PRO A 36 -8.56 -5.47 2.54
C PRO A 36 -7.81 -6.49 1.67
N ASN A 37 -8.55 -7.36 0.97
CA ASN A 37 -7.94 -8.34 0.09
C ASN A 37 -7.27 -7.65 -1.11
N VAL A 38 -5.94 -7.77 -1.21
CA VAL A 38 -5.12 -7.20 -2.29
C VAL A 38 -5.49 -7.70 -3.70
N LYS A 39 -6.19 -8.83 -3.80
CA LYS A 39 -6.69 -9.39 -5.08
C LYS A 39 -8.05 -8.81 -5.50
N ALA A 40 -8.77 -8.16 -4.58
CA ALA A 40 -10.08 -7.58 -4.83
C ALA A 40 -9.97 -6.09 -5.18
N LEU A 41 -9.44 -5.81 -6.37
CA LEU A 41 -9.27 -4.44 -6.87
C LEU A 41 -10.56 -3.92 -7.51
N SER A 42 -10.91 -2.68 -7.18
CA SER A 42 -11.83 -1.88 -7.99
C SER A 42 -11.26 -1.63 -9.38
N ASP A 43 -12.09 -1.24 -10.34
CA ASP A 43 -11.62 -1.00 -11.71
C ASP A 43 -10.64 0.18 -11.80
N GLY A 44 -10.80 1.18 -10.92
CA GLY A 44 -9.83 2.27 -10.82
C GLY A 44 -8.46 1.80 -10.34
N GLU A 45 -8.45 0.98 -9.28
CA GLU A 45 -7.23 0.38 -8.73
C GLU A 45 -6.57 -0.55 -9.75
N ARG A 46 -7.36 -1.35 -10.49
CA ARG A 46 -6.88 -2.25 -11.55
C ARG A 46 -6.19 -1.48 -12.67
N ARG A 47 -6.85 -0.45 -13.20
CA ARG A 47 -6.26 0.42 -14.23
C ARG A 47 -4.98 1.12 -13.75
N ALA A 48 -4.92 1.51 -12.47
CA ALA A 48 -3.72 2.11 -11.90
C ALA A 48 -2.55 1.13 -11.85
N VAL A 49 -2.80 -0.13 -11.48
CA VAL A 49 -1.80 -1.20 -11.50
C VAL A 49 -1.34 -1.50 -12.93
N GLU A 50 -2.28 -1.64 -13.87
CA GLU A 50 -1.97 -1.89 -15.29
C GLU A 50 -1.08 -0.79 -15.89
N ARG A 51 -1.38 0.48 -15.61
CA ARG A 51 -0.56 1.62 -16.07
C ARG A 51 0.84 1.66 -15.46
N ALA A 52 1.06 1.01 -14.33
CA ALA A 52 2.36 0.93 -13.68
C ALA A 52 3.16 -0.31 -14.10
N ALA A 53 2.60 -1.24 -14.87
CA ALA A 53 3.21 -2.53 -15.15
C ALA A 53 4.60 -2.42 -15.80
N ALA A 54 4.76 -1.57 -16.81
CA ALA A 54 6.06 -1.35 -17.47
C ALA A 54 7.11 -0.79 -16.49
N PHE A 55 6.73 0.21 -15.70
CA PHE A 55 7.58 0.79 -14.65
C PHE A 55 7.99 -0.27 -13.62
N MET A 56 7.06 -1.12 -13.17
CA MET A 56 7.36 -2.18 -12.21
C MET A 56 8.29 -3.24 -12.77
N ALA A 57 8.24 -3.51 -14.07
CA ALA A 57 9.14 -4.46 -14.73
C ALA A 57 10.61 -3.99 -14.74
N GLU A 58 10.86 -2.69 -14.59
CA GLU A 58 12.21 -2.14 -14.42
C GLU A 58 12.80 -2.39 -13.02
N ALA A 59 11.95 -2.71 -12.04
CA ALA A 59 12.39 -2.95 -10.68
C ALA A 59 13.13 -4.28 -10.55
N ARG A 60 14.20 -4.29 -9.77
CA ARG A 60 14.73 -5.54 -9.24
C ARG A 60 13.92 -5.97 -8.02
N HIS A 61 13.33 -7.15 -8.09
CA HIS A 61 12.49 -7.68 -7.03
C HIS A 61 13.28 -8.53 -6.04
N HIS A 62 13.08 -8.27 -4.75
CA HIS A 62 13.63 -9.08 -3.66
C HIS A 62 12.53 -9.49 -2.70
N ARG A 63 12.78 -10.58 -1.96
CA ARG A 63 11.87 -11.09 -0.94
C ARG A 63 12.58 -11.09 0.40
N LEU A 64 12.09 -10.28 1.34
CA LEU A 64 12.61 -10.25 2.71
C LEU A 64 11.78 -11.17 3.60
N LYS A 65 12.42 -12.24 4.09
CA LYS A 65 11.82 -13.11 5.10
C LYS A 65 11.81 -12.39 6.44
N THR A 66 10.65 -12.40 7.10
CA THR A 66 10.43 -11.89 8.45
C THR A 66 9.90 -13.02 9.34
N LYS A 67 9.87 -12.83 10.65
CA LYS A 67 9.31 -13.82 11.59
C LYS A 67 7.84 -14.17 11.30
N LYS A 68 7.09 -13.25 10.69
CA LYS A 68 5.64 -13.36 10.49
C LYS A 68 5.23 -13.57 9.02
N GLY A 69 6.19 -13.67 8.10
CA GLY A 69 5.89 -13.80 6.67
C GLY A 69 7.00 -13.23 5.79
N CYS A 70 6.64 -12.88 4.56
CA CYS A 70 7.57 -12.37 3.56
C CYS A 70 7.08 -11.01 3.05
N VAL A 71 7.98 -10.05 2.96
CA VAL A 71 7.73 -8.71 2.40
C VAL A 71 8.38 -8.63 1.02
N MET A 72 7.63 -8.15 0.03
CA MET A 72 8.18 -7.88 -1.30
C MET A 72 8.92 -6.54 -1.28
N VAL A 73 10.07 -6.50 -1.93
CA VAL A 73 10.92 -5.33 -2.07
C VAL A 73 11.15 -5.04 -3.54
N HIS A 74 11.00 -3.78 -3.92
CA HIS A 74 11.20 -3.28 -5.27
C HIS A 74 12.36 -2.29 -5.26
N GLU A 75 13.48 -2.67 -5.87
CA GLU A 75 14.67 -1.81 -6.01
C GLU A 75 14.67 -1.17 -7.41
N PHE A 76 14.65 0.15 -7.45
CA PHE A 76 14.79 0.95 -8.65
C PHE A 76 16.14 1.66 -8.62
N ARG A 77 16.96 1.41 -9.65
CA ARG A 77 18.30 2.00 -9.76
C ARG A 77 18.28 3.26 -10.62
N PRO A 78 19.16 4.23 -10.34
CA PRO A 78 19.39 5.34 -11.27
C PRO A 78 19.98 4.81 -12.59
N GLU A 79 20.07 5.70 -13.59
CA GLU A 79 20.61 5.36 -14.92
C GLU A 79 21.95 4.61 -14.85
N PRO A 80 22.18 3.61 -15.74
CA PRO A 80 23.41 2.85 -15.77
C PRO A 80 24.66 3.73 -15.86
N GLY A 81 25.74 3.32 -15.19
CA GLY A 81 27.02 4.04 -15.20
C GLY A 81 27.11 5.19 -14.19
N ARG A 82 26.06 5.47 -13.42
CA ARG A 82 26.09 6.45 -12.32
C ARG A 82 26.03 5.78 -10.96
N ALA A 83 26.99 6.10 -10.09
CA ALA A 83 26.89 5.71 -8.69
C ALA A 83 25.67 6.40 -8.03
N PRO A 84 24.83 5.69 -7.26
CA PRO A 84 23.70 6.32 -6.60
C PRO A 84 24.12 7.43 -5.64
N ALA A 85 23.44 8.58 -5.69
CA ALA A 85 23.67 9.69 -4.76
C ALA A 85 23.28 9.34 -3.31
N GLY A 86 22.51 8.27 -3.13
CA GLY A 86 22.07 7.74 -1.85
C GLY A 86 21.02 6.65 -2.07
N THR A 87 20.45 6.17 -0.96
CA THR A 87 19.30 5.25 -0.98
C THR A 87 18.10 5.89 -0.31
N VAL A 88 16.96 5.89 -1.00
CA VAL A 88 15.67 6.36 -0.46
C VAL A 88 14.76 5.16 -0.26
N LEU A 89 14.19 5.04 0.94
CA LEU A 89 13.16 4.05 1.25
C LEU A 89 11.79 4.70 1.10
N VAL A 90 10.98 4.21 0.17
CA VAL A 90 9.59 4.63 -0.04
C VAL A 90 8.67 3.59 0.59
N ILE A 91 7.81 4.02 1.50
CA ILE A 91 6.83 3.17 2.18
C ILE A 91 5.44 3.70 1.87
N HIS A 92 4.58 2.82 1.36
CA HIS A 92 3.19 3.16 1.11
C HIS A 92 2.35 3.05 2.40
N GLY A 93 1.21 3.73 2.44
CA GLY A 93 0.25 3.65 3.54
C GLY A 93 -0.70 2.44 3.46
N TRP A 94 -1.65 2.37 4.39
CA TRP A 94 -2.69 1.34 4.43
C TRP A 94 -3.47 1.23 3.11
N ARG A 95 -3.68 0.01 2.62
CA ARG A 95 -4.38 -0.30 1.35
C ARG A 95 -3.75 0.37 0.12
N SER A 96 -2.50 0.80 0.23
CA SER A 96 -1.70 1.28 -0.91
C SER A 96 -0.73 0.19 -1.36
N ARG A 97 0.13 0.52 -2.31
CA ARG A 97 1.10 -0.40 -2.93
C ARG A 97 2.16 0.37 -3.70
N THR A 98 3.28 -0.28 -4.00
CA THR A 98 4.41 0.33 -4.73
C THR A 98 3.98 0.96 -6.07
N GLU A 99 3.07 0.34 -6.81
CA GLU A 99 2.57 0.83 -8.10
C GLU A 99 1.98 2.25 -8.00
N TYR A 100 1.35 2.58 -6.87
CA TYR A 100 0.75 3.90 -6.66
C TYR A 100 1.78 4.97 -6.32
N MET A 101 2.97 4.54 -5.87
CA MET A 101 4.06 5.44 -5.49
C MET A 101 4.97 5.77 -6.69
N ARG A 102 4.62 5.33 -7.90
CA ARG A 102 5.40 5.53 -9.14
C ARG A 102 5.98 6.94 -9.27
N ALA A 103 5.15 7.98 -9.17
CA ALA A 103 5.60 9.36 -9.36
C ALA A 103 6.67 9.79 -8.34
N LEU A 104 6.55 9.35 -7.08
CA LEU A 104 7.57 9.62 -6.06
C LEU A 104 8.87 8.88 -6.37
N ILE A 105 8.77 7.61 -6.77
CA ILE A 105 9.92 6.77 -7.09
C ILE A 105 10.65 7.31 -8.32
N GLU A 106 9.94 7.66 -9.38
CA GLU A 106 10.49 8.26 -10.59
C GLU A 106 11.18 9.60 -10.29
N GLY A 107 10.60 10.44 -9.43
CA GLY A 107 11.21 11.70 -9.00
C GLY A 107 12.56 11.50 -8.31
N TYR A 108 12.62 10.62 -7.31
CA TYR A 108 13.89 10.33 -6.62
C TYR A 108 14.91 9.62 -7.52
N ARG A 109 14.46 8.70 -8.38
CA ARG A 109 15.32 8.03 -9.35
C ARG A 109 15.91 9.02 -10.35
N GLY A 110 15.11 9.95 -10.87
CA GLY A 110 15.53 11.03 -11.76
C GLY A 110 16.53 11.98 -11.09
N ALA A 111 16.42 12.18 -9.78
CA ALA A 111 17.41 12.91 -8.98
C ALA A 111 18.69 12.11 -8.68
N GLY A 112 18.82 10.87 -9.16
CA GLY A 112 20.03 10.05 -9.03
C GLY A 112 20.08 9.15 -7.79
N TYR A 113 18.98 8.99 -7.07
CA TYR A 113 18.91 8.07 -5.93
C TYR A 113 18.56 6.65 -6.36
N LYS A 114 19.09 5.67 -5.62
CA LYS A 114 18.52 4.32 -5.62
C LYS A 114 17.28 4.35 -4.74
N VAL A 115 16.15 3.89 -5.26
CA VAL A 115 14.89 3.85 -4.52
C VAL A 115 14.55 2.41 -4.18
N VAL A 116 14.19 2.17 -2.92
CA VAL A 116 13.72 0.87 -2.45
C VAL A 116 12.29 1.07 -1.96
N SER A 117 11.34 0.30 -2.49
CA SER A 117 9.95 0.30 -2.04
C SER A 117 9.58 -1.05 -1.43
N LEU A 118 8.75 -1.03 -0.39
CA LEU A 118 8.28 -2.23 0.31
C LEU A 118 6.76 -2.35 0.16
N ASP A 119 6.29 -3.53 -0.21
CA ASP A 119 4.86 -3.86 -0.12
C ASP A 119 4.57 -4.49 1.25
N LEU A 120 4.09 -3.66 2.16
CA LEU A 120 3.78 -4.05 3.55
C LEU A 120 2.33 -4.55 3.66
N PRO A 121 2.03 -5.39 4.68
CA PRO A 121 0.68 -5.90 4.93
C PRO A 121 -0.38 -4.83 5.21
#